data_AF-A0A3C0W5U4-F1
#
_entry.id   AF-A0A3C0W5U4-F1
#
_cell.length_a   1.000
_cell.length_b   1.000
_cell.length_c   1.000
_cell.angle_alpha   90.00
_cell.angle_beta   90.00
_cell.angle_gamma   90.00
#
_symmetry.space_group_name_H-M   'P 1'
#
loop_
_entity.id
_entity.type
_entity.pdbx_description
1 polymer ?
#
loop_
_entity_poly.entity_id
_entity_poly.type
_entity_poly.pdbx_seq_one_letter_code
_entity_poly.pdbx_strand_id
1 'polypeptide(L)' 'MADGSPVINASMTGFDPYAARAQFPILSRQVNGKPLVYLDSAASAQKPRAVIDALVATMEGGYANVHRG' A
#
# COMPACT_ATOMS: atom_id res chain seq x y z
N MET A 1 -21.56 21.22 -1.78
CA MET A 1 -20.44 20.74 -0.94
C MET A 1 -20.34 19.25 -1.23
N ALA A 2 -19.30 18.82 -1.97
CA ALA A 2 -19.13 17.43 -2.39
C ALA A 2 -18.42 16.66 -1.28
N ASP A 3 -19.11 15.80 -0.55
CA ASP A 3 -18.60 15.09 0.65
C ASP A 3 -17.96 13.73 0.33
N GLY A 4 -17.97 13.27 -0.92
CA GLY A 4 -17.18 12.10 -1.35
C GLY A 4 -17.51 10.78 -0.63
N SER A 5 -18.67 10.73 0.03
CA SER A 5 -19.16 9.55 0.74
C SER A 5 -19.42 8.41 -0.26
N PRO A 6 -18.83 7.22 -0.11
CA PRO A 6 -18.99 6.13 -1.05
C PRO A 6 -20.43 5.59 -1.00
N VAL A 7 -21.09 5.60 -2.16
CA VAL A 7 -22.37 4.91 -2.39
C VAL A 7 -22.14 3.40 -2.39
N ILE A 8 -22.21 2.76 -1.22
CA ILE A 8 -22.09 1.31 -1.08
C ILE A 8 -23.41 0.60 -1.43
N ASN A 9 -23.76 0.59 -2.72
CA ASN A 9 -24.73 -0.39 -3.22
C ASN A 9 -23.96 -1.62 -3.69
N ALA A 10 -23.98 -2.65 -2.83
CA ALA A 10 -23.34 -3.93 -3.06
C ALA A 10 -23.95 -4.65 -4.28
N SER A 11 -23.16 -4.78 -5.35
CA SER A 11 -23.11 -5.99 -6.16
C SER A 11 -21.68 -6.51 -6.15
N MET A 12 -21.48 -7.67 -5.53
CA MET A 12 -20.19 -8.34 -5.33
C MET A 12 -19.58 -8.86 -6.64
N THR A 13 -18.95 -7.99 -7.43
CA THR A 13 -17.96 -8.34 -8.49
C THR A 13 -17.09 -7.14 -8.91
N GLY A 14 -16.92 -6.14 -8.03
CA GLY A 14 -16.15 -4.92 -8.32
C GLY A 14 -14.82 -4.85 -7.57
N PHE A 15 -13.79 -4.29 -8.20
CA PHE A 15 -12.57 -3.91 -7.52
C PHE A 15 -12.84 -2.75 -6.55
N ASP A 16 -12.43 -2.88 -5.28
CA ASP A 16 -12.50 -1.83 -4.27
C ASP A 16 -11.15 -1.07 -4.17
N PRO A 17 -11.05 0.15 -4.73
CA PRO A 17 -9.82 0.93 -4.68
C PRO A 17 -9.47 1.45 -3.29
N TYR A 18 -10.45 1.61 -2.39
CA TYR A 18 -10.21 2.10 -1.02
C TYR A 18 -9.63 1.00 -0.14
N ALA A 19 -10.14 -0.23 -0.27
CA ALA A 19 -9.53 -1.41 0.34
C ALA A 19 -8.09 -1.62 -0.16
N ALA A 20 -7.85 -1.47 -1.47
CA ALA A 20 -6.50 -1.55 -2.03
C ALA A 20 -5.59 -0.44 -1.47
N ARG A 21 -6.05 0.82 -1.42
CA ARG A 21 -5.28 1.95 -0.88
C ARG A 21 -4.88 1.71 0.59
N ALA A 22 -5.76 1.13 1.40
CA ALA A 22 -5.50 0.84 2.81
C ALA A 22 -4.31 -0.12 3.03
N GLN A 23 -3.95 -0.93 2.01
CA GLN A 23 -2.80 -1.82 2.09
C GLN A 23 -1.46 -1.11 1.97
N PHE A 24 -1.41 0.17 1.56
CA PHE A 24 -0.18 0.95 1.35
C PHE A 24 -0.05 2.01 2.45
N PRO A 25 0.71 1.75 3.53
CA PRO A 25 0.70 2.61 4.73
C PRO A 25 1.10 4.07 4.44
N ILE A 26 2.01 4.30 3.49
CA ILE A 26 2.47 5.66 3.15
C ILE A 26 1.35 6.53 2.57
N LEU A 27 0.32 5.94 1.95
CA LEU A 27 -0.76 6.70 1.33
C LEU A 27 -1.73 7.34 2.34
N SER A 28 -1.65 7.01 3.62
CA SER A 28 -2.41 7.72 4.68
C SER A 28 -1.69 8.98 5.18
N ARG A 29 -0.42 9.19 4.80
CA ARG A 29 0.39 10.31 5.28
C ARG A 29 -0.02 11.65 4.66
N GLN A 30 0.22 12.72 5.40
CA GLN A 30 0.20 14.08 4.88
C GLN A 30 1.61 14.60 4.56
N VAL A 31 1.72 15.34 3.46
CA VAL A 31 2.95 16.05 3.03
C VAL A 31 2.59 17.52 2.89
N ASN A 32 3.36 18.40 3.54
CA ASN A 32 3.09 19.85 3.56
C ASN A 32 1.64 20.20 4.00
N GLY A 33 1.13 19.46 4.99
CA GLY A 33 -0.23 19.65 5.52
C GLY A 33 -1.37 19.22 4.58
N LYS A 34 -1.06 18.48 3.50
CA LYS A 34 -2.04 18.00 2.52
C LYS A 34 -1.98 16.48 2.37
N PRO A 35 -3.10 15.80 2.05
CA PRO A 35 -3.08 14.35 1.78
C PRO A 35 -2.11 13.99 0.65
N LEU A 36 -1.35 12.92 0.83
CA LEU A 36 -0.44 12.45 -0.20
C LEU A 36 -1.19 11.93 -1.43
N VAL A 37 -0.88 12.54 -2.58
CA VAL A 37 -1.26 12.08 -3.93
C VAL A 37 0.03 11.75 -4.68
N TYR A 38 0.30 10.46 -4.88
CA TYR A 38 1.52 9.98 -5.51
C TYR A 38 1.27 9.61 -6.98
N LEU A 39 1.71 10.46 -7.91
CA LEU A 39 1.48 10.29 -9.37
C LEU A 39 2.75 9.97 -10.15
N ASP A 40 3.75 9.40 -9.49
CA ASP A 40 5.05 9.03 -10.10
C ASP A 40 5.32 7.52 -10.00
N SER A 41 4.26 6.71 -10.16
CA SER A 41 4.36 5.25 -10.03
C SER A 41 5.19 4.59 -11.14
N ALA A 42 5.42 5.30 -12.25
CA ALA A 42 6.26 4.84 -13.35
C ALA A 42 7.75 4.83 -12.99
N ALA A 43 8.20 5.77 -12.14
CA ALA A 43 9.56 5.77 -11.63
C ALA A 43 9.76 4.69 -10.56
N SER A 44 8.81 4.56 -9.62
CA SER A 44 8.78 3.48 -8.63
C SER A 44 7.41 3.39 -7.97
N ALA A 45 7.00 2.20 -7.54
CA ALA A 45 5.73 2.00 -6.85
C ALA A 45 5.90 1.86 -5.33
N GLN A 46 4.92 2.40 -4.59
CA GLN A 46 4.79 2.24 -3.14
C GLN A 46 4.62 0.76 -2.77
N LYS A 47 5.02 0.38 -1.56
CA LYS A 47 4.98 -1.02 -1.11
C LYS A 47 3.76 -1.27 -0.22
N PRO A 48 2.99 -2.33 -0.46
CA PRO A 48 1.94 -2.73 0.46
C PRO A 48 2.55 -3.34 1.73
N ARG A 49 1.77 -3.40 2.80
CA ARG A 49 2.17 -3.94 4.11
C ARG A 49 2.78 -5.35 4.02
N ALA A 50 2.18 -6.25 3.24
CA ALA A 50 2.67 -7.61 3.06
C ALA A 50 4.13 -7.69 2.55
N VAL A 51 4.53 -6.79 1.65
CA VAL A 51 5.91 -6.73 1.13
C VAL A 51 6.87 -6.23 2.22
N ILE A 52 6.44 -5.22 2.98
CA ILE A 52 7.22 -4.67 4.09
C ILE A 52 7.45 -5.75 5.15
N ASP A 53 6.39 -6.45 5.54
CA ASP A 53 6.45 -7.47 6.60
C ASP A 53 7.32 -8.67 6.17
N ALA A 54 7.25 -9.09 4.91
CA ALA A 54 8.12 -10.14 4.38
C ALA A 54 9.60 -9.74 4.37
N LEU A 55 9.89 -8.48 4.02
CA LEU A 55 11.25 -7.94 4.08
C LEU A 55 11.76 -7.92 5.52
N VAL A 56 10.96 -7.41 6.46
CA VAL A 56 11.29 -7.38 7.89
C VAL A 56 11.56 -8.78 8.42
N ALA A 57 10.65 -9.73 8.20
CA ALA A 57 10.82 -11.12 8.64
C ALA A 57 12.09 -11.76 8.08
N THR A 58 12.43 -11.47 6.81
CA THR A 58 13.67 -11.96 6.20
C THR A 58 14.89 -11.35 6.89
N MET A 59 14.92 -10.04 7.11
CA MET A 59 16.07 -9.38 7.75
C MET A 59 16.24 -9.80 9.21
N GLU A 60 15.15 -10.04 9.94
CA GLU A 60 15.19 -10.37 11.36
C GLU A 60 15.52 -11.85 11.64
N GLY A 61 15.06 -12.78 10.80
CA GLY A 61 15.18 -14.22 11.08
C GLY A 61 15.58 -15.10 9.91
N GLY A 62 15.60 -14.58 8.68
CA GLY A 62 15.85 -15.36 7.46
C GLY A 62 17.12 -14.97 6.70
N TYR A 63 17.87 -13.96 7.16
CA TYR A 63 18.97 -13.42 6.38
C TYR A 63 20.20 -14.32 6.43
N ALA A 64 20.48 -14.97 5.31
CA ALA A 64 21.68 -15.75 5.08
C ALA A 64 22.08 -15.66 3.61
N ASN A 65 23.34 -15.99 3.30
CA ASN A 65 23.75 -16.19 1.92
C ASN A 65 22.90 -17.31 1.29
N VAL A 66 22.46 -17.08 0.06
CA VAL A 66 21.59 -18.02 -0.67
C VAL A 66 22.31 -19.27 -1.18
N HIS A 67 23.65 -19.31 -1.09
CA HIS A 67 24.42 -20.50 -1.40
C HIS A 67 24.38 -21.50 -0.25
N ARG A 68 23.97 -22.72 -0.56
CA ARG A 68 24.13 -23.88 0.32
C ARG A 68 25.49 -24.54 0.00
N GLY A 69 26.58 -23.80 0.21
CA GLY A 69 27.89 -24.20 -0.33
C GLY A 69 27.97 -24.09 -1.85
#